data_AF-A0A9D7JIA1-F1
#
_entry.id   AF-A0A9D7JIA1-F1
#
_cell.length_a   1.000
_cell.length_b   1.000
_cell.length_c   1.000
_cell.angle_alpha   90.00
_cell.angle_beta   90.00
_cell.angle_gamma   90.00
#
_symmetry.space_group_name_H-M   'P 1'
#
loop_
_entity.id
_entity.type
_entity.pdbx_description
1 polymer ?
#
loop_
_entity_poly.entity_id
_entity_poly.type
_entity_poly.pdbx_seq_one_letter_code
_entity_poly.pdbx_strand_id
1 'polypeptide(L)' 'MKADEEDEAFRAAVRRTAYFLWEQDGRPQGRQEALYLRALDMHRRARTYDGWLEDRPAGD' A
#
# COMPACT_ATOMS: atom_id res chain seq x y z
N MET A 1 -18.42 -13.52 8.39
CA MET A 1 -18.34 -12.61 7.22
C MET A 1 -16.88 -12.53 6.89
N LYS A 2 -16.53 -12.95 5.68
CA LYS A 2 -15.16 -12.97 5.20
C LYS A 2 -14.57 -11.57 5.39
N ALA A 3 -13.33 -11.51 5.87
CA ALA A 3 -12.46 -10.38 5.64
C ALA A 3 -12.18 -10.28 4.12
N ASP A 4 -13.23 -10.06 3.31
CA ASP A 4 -13.15 -10.02 1.87
C ASP A 4 -12.51 -8.68 1.48
N GLU A 5 -11.21 -8.80 1.18
CA GLU A 5 -10.53 -8.09 0.11
C GLU A 5 -10.41 -6.56 0.27
N GLU A 6 -9.43 -6.15 1.10
CA GLU A 6 -8.90 -4.78 1.16
C GLU A 6 -9.95 -3.70 1.43
N ASP A 7 -10.09 -3.31 2.71
CA ASP A 7 -10.99 -2.23 3.16
C ASP A 7 -11.00 -1.03 2.20
N GLU A 8 -12.16 -0.40 1.99
CA GLU A 8 -12.28 0.80 1.14
C GLU A 8 -11.21 1.87 1.50
N ALA A 9 -10.91 2.00 2.80
CA ALA A 9 -9.85 2.86 3.32
C ALA A 9 -8.45 2.48 2.80
N PHE A 10 -8.14 1.18 2.74
CA PHE A 10 -6.88 0.68 2.18
C PHE A 10 -6.79 0.99 0.68
N ARG A 11 -7.84 0.67 -0.08
CA ARG A 11 -7.87 0.94 -1.53
C ARG A 11 -7.79 2.44 -1.82
N ALA A 12 -8.38 3.29 -0.98
CA ALA A 12 -8.25 4.73 -1.06
C ALA A 12 -6.80 5.20 -0.77
N ALA A 13 -6.14 4.61 0.23
CA ALA A 13 -4.74 4.91 0.55
C ALA A 13 -3.79 4.52 -0.60
N VAL A 14 -3.96 3.31 -1.16
CA VAL A 14 -3.20 2.84 -2.34
C VAL A 14 -3.37 3.79 -3.53
N ARG A 15 -4.60 4.20 -3.85
CA ARG A 15 -4.87 5.15 -4.94
C ARG A 15 -4.17 6.49 -4.73
N ARG A 16 -4.20 7.05 -3.51
CA ARG A 16 -3.51 8.31 -3.18
C ARG A 16 -2.00 8.19 -3.35
N THR A 17 -1.40 7.11 -2.87
CA THR A 17 0.04 6.86 -3.04
C THR A 17 0.40 6.69 -4.52
N ALA A 18 -0.39 5.94 -5.29
CA ALA A 18 -0.17 5.77 -6.73
C ALA A 18 -0.23 7.11 -7.48
N TYR A 19 -1.20 7.96 -7.14
CA TYR A 19 -1.32 9.30 -7.71
C TYR A 19 -0.12 10.17 -7.37
N PHE A 20 0.33 10.17 -6.10
CA PHE A 20 1.51 10.90 -5.67
C PHE A 20 2.77 10.47 -6.43
N LEU A 21 2.98 9.16 -6.60
CA LEU A 21 4.11 8.63 -7.37
C LEU A 21 4.01 9.03 -8.85
N TRP A 22 2.80 9.05 -9.42
CA TRP A 22 2.56 9.48 -10.80
C TRP A 22 2.85 10.97 -11.00
N GLU A 23 2.48 11.82 -10.04
CA GLU A 23 2.81 13.24 -10.08
C GLU A 23 4.31 13.49 -9.93
N GLN A 24 5.00 12.76 -9.04
CA GLN A 24 6.45 12.87 -8.86
C GLN A 24 7.24 12.45 -10.10
N ASP A 25 6.79 11.44 -10.83
CA ASP A 25 7.46 10.95 -12.06
C ASP A 25 7.15 11.83 -13.29
N GLY A 26 6.44 12.96 -13.12
CA GLY A 26 6.10 13.89 -14.20
C GLY A 26 4.89 13.48 -15.03
N ARG A 27 3.96 12.73 -14.44
CA ARG A 27 2.71 12.25 -15.06
C ARG A 27 2.94 11.42 -16.33
N PRO A 28 3.81 10.39 -16.29
CA PRO A 28 4.08 9.53 -17.44
C PRO A 28 2.80 8.82 -17.90
N GLN A 29 2.53 8.88 -19.20
CA GLN A 29 1.42 8.15 -19.80
C GLN A 29 1.77 6.65 -19.89
N GLY A 30 0.80 5.79 -19.60
CA GLY A 30 0.97 4.33 -19.66
C GLY A 30 1.65 3.67 -18.45
N ARG A 31 2.13 4.44 -17.47
CA ARG A 31 2.74 3.88 -16.22
C ARG A 31 1.82 3.85 -15.02
N GLN A 32 0.58 4.33 -15.15
CA GLN A 32 -0.36 4.44 -14.04
C GLN A 32 -0.62 3.10 -13.34
N GLU A 33 -0.76 2.02 -14.11
CA GLU A 33 -0.99 0.68 -13.57
C GLU A 33 0.24 0.15 -12.82
N ALA A 34 1.44 0.33 -13.38
CA ALA A 34 2.68 -0.07 -12.71
C ALA A 34 2.90 0.70 -11.39
N LEU A 35 2.56 2.00 -11.36
CA LEU A 35 2.63 2.82 -10.15
C LEU A 35 1.57 2.41 -9.11
N TYR A 36 0.38 2.03 -9.56
CA TYR A 36 -0.67 1.49 -8.71
C TYR A 36 -0.25 0.17 -8.06
N LEU A 37 0.29 -0.77 -8.84
CA LEU A 37 0.80 -2.05 -8.32
C LEU A 37 1.94 -1.85 -7.31
N ARG A 38 2.83 -0.88 -7.57
CA ARG A 38 3.90 -0.51 -6.63
C ARG A 38 3.35 0.05 -5.32
N ALA A 39 2.35 0.92 -5.38
CA ALA A 39 1.69 1.45 -4.19
C ALA A 39 0.98 0.33 -3.40
N LEU A 40 0.33 -0.59 -4.11
CA LEU A 40 -0.37 -1.73 -3.52
C LEU A 40 0.60 -2.64 -2.73
N ASP A 41 1.73 -2.99 -3.32
CA ASP A 41 2.78 -3.79 -2.67
C ASP A 41 3.35 -3.07 -1.43
N MET A 42 3.54 -1.74 -1.49
CA MET A 42 4.00 -0.96 -0.34
C MET A 42 3.03 -1.02 0.84
N HIS A 43 1.72 -0.86 0.59
CA HIS A 43 0.70 -0.91 1.64
C HIS A 43 0.49 -2.32 2.19
N ARG A 44 0.60 -3.37 1.34
CA ARG A 44 0.57 -4.76 1.80
C ARG A 44 1.74 -5.07 2.72
N ARG A 45 2.95 -4.67 2.34
CA ARG A 45 4.15 -4.84 3.17
C ARG A 45 4.03 -4.08 4.49
N ALA A 46 3.55 -2.85 4.48
CA ALA A 46 3.34 -2.08 5.71
C ALA A 46 2.42 -2.82 6.70
N ARG A 47 1.29 -3.37 6.23
CA ARG A 47 0.39 -4.18 7.08
C ARG A 47 1.06 -5.45 7.62
N THR A 48 1.85 -6.13 6.79
CA THR A 48 2.60 -7.32 7.23
C THR A 48 3.67 -6.96 8.26
N TYR A 49 4.38 -5.84 8.07
CA TYR A 49 5.38 -5.36 9.01
C TYR A 49 4.75 -4.87 10.32
N ASP A 50 3.65 -4.13 10.30
CA ASP A 50 2.95 -3.68 11.51
C ASP A 50 2.51 -4.89 12.36
N GLY A 51 1.95 -5.93 11.73
CA GLY A 51 1.59 -7.16 12.43
C GLY A 51 2.80 -7.94 12.97
N TRP A 52 3.95 -7.90 12.28
CA TRP A 52 5.19 -8.51 12.77
C TRP A 52 5.86 -7.69 13.89
N LEU A 53 5.67 -6.37 13.89
CA LEU A 53 6.20 -5.48 14.93
C LEU A 53 5.41 -5.60 16.24
N GLU A 54 4.08 -5.81 16.16
CA GLU A 54 3.25 -6.14 17.33
C GLU A 54 3.61 -7.50 17.96
N ASP A 55 4.05 -8.47 17.15
CA ASP A 55 4.45 -9.81 17.62
C ASP A 55 5.88 -9.86 18.21
N ARG A 56 6.61 -8.74 18.23
CA ARG A 56 7.93 -8.71 18.87
C ARG A 56 7.73 -8.70 20.39
N PRO A 57 8.11 -9.77 21.14
CA PRO A 57 8.15 -9.66 22.59
C PRO A 57 9.09 -8.50 22.93
N ALA A 58 8.59 -7.55 23.74
CA ALA A 58 9.43 -6.55 24.36
C ALA A 58 10.63 -7.29 24.96
N GLY A 59 11.82 -6.98 24.45
CA GLY A 59 13.04 -7.67 24.82
C GLY A 59 13.21 -7.69 26.33
N ASP A 60 13.63 -8.86 26.82
CA ASP A 60 14.09 -9.14 28.20
C ASP A 60 15.09 -8.10 28.70
#